data_AF-A0A8J7DEL7-F1
#
_entry.id   AF-A0A8J7DEL7-F1
#
_cell.length_a   1.000
_cell.length_b   1.000
_cell.length_c   1.000
_cell.angle_alpha   90.00
_cell.angle_beta   90.00
_cell.angle_gamma   90.00
#
_symmetry.space_group_name_H-M   'P 1'
#
loop_
_entity.id
_entity.type
_entity.pdbx_description
1 polymer ?
#
loop_
_entity_poly.entity_id
_entity_poly.type
_entity_poly.pdbx_seq_one_letter_code
_entity_poly.pdbx_strand_id
1 'polypeptide(L)'
;MVNSTLVLTLYVNPITGNDINIGSRLSPFKSLTRALKVTKIPTIIHLESGTYSVAGGEAFPLVIRGGVKIVGNEADKGAGIVISGSGEYQSPSFGMQNIALLLLENASLLGVTVTNSSAKGTGVWIESAAPTLANNTFSNCGREGVFTTGAAKPTILDNVFVQNSASGLVMAGHSQGEVLGNVFQRNPLGIAISDFAAPAIANNKLSENRTAIALSRNAHPVLRRNLIAQNSQGGLFVNGNAVPDLGSTEDPGHNIFRDNNEFDLHNVTTQKVVSVSNQLNPRLVKGLVELIALKEDALTRGYGDTVKEDAGTLLHGDTGTREAGNLLQILSTSFQVDDHWAEPFIQALVSMDLTPDFADGSYQPDKPMTRAEYAALVAVAFKPTAKRPAPDFVDVSQDFWAYNAIQITARGGFVSGFNDRTFRPHQNVQRLQVIVSLVNGLGLPQADNNVLEVYGDRHRIPDYAQKAVATATHKRIVVNYPDPTLLAPSRPATCAEVAAMVYQALVAIGRTPAIESVNSEQLVGDL
;
A
#
# COMPACT_ATOMS: atom_id res chain seq x y z
N MET A 1 -20.56 13.66 25.59
CA MET A 1 -20.65 14.73 24.57
C MET A 1 -19.48 14.52 23.62
N VAL A 2 -19.74 13.99 22.42
CA VAL A 2 -18.69 13.85 21.40
C VAL A 2 -18.43 15.25 20.87
N ASN A 3 -17.27 15.80 21.22
CA ASN A 3 -16.84 17.11 20.74
C ASN A 3 -16.53 16.97 19.25
N SER A 4 -17.55 17.11 18.41
CA SER A 4 -17.39 17.09 16.96
C SER A 4 -16.71 18.40 16.59
N THR A 5 -15.38 18.40 16.54
CA THR A 5 -14.62 19.55 16.08
C THR A 5 -15.04 19.88 14.65
N LEU A 6 -15.65 21.05 14.45
CA LEU A 6 -16.02 21.52 13.12
C LEU A 6 -14.76 21.59 12.25
N VAL A 7 -14.79 20.90 11.11
CA VAL A 7 -13.75 20.97 10.08
C VAL A 7 -14.26 21.85 8.95
N LEU A 8 -13.53 22.93 8.62
CA LEU A 8 -13.86 23.77 7.48
C LEU A 8 -13.38 23.10 6.19
N THR A 9 -14.16 23.21 5.11
CA THR A 9 -13.72 22.77 3.77
C THR A 9 -13.63 23.97 2.85
N LEU A 10 -12.47 24.16 2.21
CA LEU A 10 -12.19 25.22 1.25
C LEU A 10 -11.81 24.61 -0.11
N TYR A 11 -12.08 25.34 -1.18
CA TYR A 11 -11.74 24.96 -2.55
C TYR A 11 -10.87 26.03 -3.19
N VAL A 12 -9.83 25.60 -3.91
CA VAL A 12 -8.91 26.48 -4.62
C VAL A 12 -8.77 26.03 -6.07
N ASN A 13 -9.02 26.93 -7.02
CA ASN A 13 -8.83 26.69 -8.44
C ASN A 13 -7.94 27.80 -9.03
N PRO A 14 -6.72 27.48 -9.50
CA PRO A 14 -5.76 28.50 -9.93
C PRO A 14 -6.15 29.16 -11.26
N ILE A 15 -7.02 28.50 -12.04
CA ILE A 15 -7.46 28.95 -13.36
C ILE A 15 -8.69 29.85 -13.21
N THR A 16 -9.77 29.33 -12.59
CA THR A 16 -11.09 29.99 -12.55
C THR A 16 -11.42 30.67 -11.21
N GLY A 17 -10.63 30.43 -10.17
CA GLY A 17 -10.85 31.00 -8.84
C GLY A 17 -10.54 32.49 -8.75
N ASN A 18 -11.02 33.11 -7.65
CA ASN A 18 -10.74 34.51 -7.31
C ASN A 18 -10.56 34.66 -5.79
N ASP A 19 -9.52 35.38 -5.36
CA ASP A 19 -9.17 35.51 -3.93
C ASP A 19 -10.10 36.43 -3.12
N ILE A 20 -11.02 37.14 -3.80
CA ILE A 20 -12.14 37.83 -3.14
C ILE A 20 -13.31 36.88 -2.79
N ASN A 21 -13.33 35.67 -3.36
CA ASN A 21 -14.39 34.70 -3.09
C ASN A 21 -14.35 34.20 -1.65
N ILE A 22 -15.36 33.41 -1.27
CA ILE A 22 -15.46 32.82 0.06
C ILE A 22 -14.76 31.45 0.19
N GLY A 23 -14.28 30.87 -0.91
CA GLY A 23 -13.60 29.57 -0.91
C GLY A 23 -14.53 28.36 -0.91
N SER A 24 -15.79 28.53 -1.33
CA SER A 24 -16.73 27.42 -1.52
C SER A 24 -16.50 26.71 -2.86
N ARG A 25 -17.10 25.53 -3.06
CA ARG A 25 -16.98 24.79 -4.34
C ARG A 25 -17.45 25.60 -5.56
N LEU A 26 -18.50 26.41 -5.40
CA LEU A 26 -19.06 27.26 -6.47
C LEU A 26 -18.33 28.61 -6.61
N SER A 27 -17.55 29.00 -5.60
CA SER A 27 -16.80 30.26 -5.59
C SER A 27 -15.45 30.01 -4.92
N PRO A 28 -14.54 29.28 -5.60
CA PRO A 28 -13.27 28.88 -5.03
C PRO A 28 -12.31 30.07 -4.94
N PHE A 29 -11.36 29.99 -4.02
CA PHE A 29 -10.20 30.88 -4.03
C PHE A 29 -9.36 30.63 -5.28
N LYS A 30 -8.56 31.63 -5.68
CA LYS A 30 -7.58 31.46 -6.76
C LYS A 30 -6.29 30.83 -6.23
N SER A 31 -5.81 31.29 -5.09
CA SER A 31 -4.52 30.90 -4.53
C SER A 31 -4.63 30.10 -3.23
N LEU A 32 -3.68 29.17 -3.05
CA LEU A 32 -3.42 28.49 -1.79
C LEU A 32 -3.01 29.50 -0.71
N THR A 33 -2.24 30.52 -1.08
CA THR A 33 -1.85 31.63 -0.21
C THR A 33 -3.06 32.27 0.45
N ARG A 34 -4.12 32.54 -0.33
CA ARG A 34 -5.36 33.07 0.22
C ARG A 34 -6.06 32.08 1.14
N ALA A 35 -6.20 30.82 0.73
CA ALA A 35 -6.87 29.79 1.51
C ALA A 35 -6.17 29.52 2.87
N LEU A 36 -4.84 29.43 2.87
CA LEU A 36 -4.02 29.28 4.07
C LEU A 36 -4.11 30.50 5.00
N LYS A 37 -4.22 31.72 4.44
CA LYS A 37 -4.34 32.95 5.21
C LYS A 37 -5.67 33.05 5.99
N VAL A 38 -6.77 32.53 5.43
CA VAL A 38 -8.09 32.59 6.09
C VAL A 38 -8.34 31.43 7.06
N THR A 39 -7.49 30.40 7.02
CA THR A 39 -7.62 29.21 7.86
C THR A 39 -7.29 29.53 9.32
N LYS A 40 -8.25 29.30 10.22
CA LYS A 40 -8.14 29.55 11.68
C LYS A 40 -8.52 28.34 12.55
N ILE A 41 -9.18 27.36 11.95
CA ILE A 41 -9.62 26.10 12.58
C ILE A 41 -9.14 24.94 11.71
N PRO A 42 -9.18 23.68 12.18
CA PRO A 42 -8.87 22.53 11.35
C PRO A 42 -9.63 22.60 10.01
N THR A 43 -8.90 22.48 8.90
CA THR A 43 -9.41 22.81 7.56
C THR A 43 -8.91 21.82 6.53
N ILE A 44 -9.79 21.37 5.64
CA ILE A 44 -9.47 20.64 4.41
C ILE A 44 -9.50 21.65 3.26
N ILE A 45 -8.44 21.69 2.46
CA ILE A 45 -8.32 22.57 1.29
C ILE A 45 -8.20 21.66 0.06
N HIS A 46 -9.25 21.62 -0.76
CA HIS A 46 -9.26 20.89 -2.03
C HIS A 46 -8.67 21.73 -3.16
N LEU A 47 -7.80 21.10 -3.94
CA LEU A 47 -7.15 21.69 -5.10
C LEU A 47 -7.73 21.12 -6.38
N GLU A 48 -8.09 22.00 -7.30
CA GLU A 48 -8.42 21.66 -8.68
C GLU A 48 -7.16 21.62 -9.55
N SER A 49 -7.21 20.90 -10.67
CA SER A 49 -6.08 20.82 -11.60
C SER A 49 -5.60 22.20 -12.06
N GLY A 50 -4.29 22.35 -12.10
CA GLY A 50 -3.60 23.55 -12.54
C GLY A 50 -2.26 23.74 -11.83
N THR A 51 -1.60 24.85 -12.16
CA THR A 51 -0.31 25.22 -11.56
C THR A 51 -0.47 26.35 -10.55
N TYR A 52 -0.15 26.06 -9.30
CA TYR A 52 -0.09 27.00 -8.19
C TYR A 52 1.33 27.55 -8.11
N SER A 53 1.52 28.75 -8.64
CA SER A 53 2.83 29.41 -8.73
C SER A 53 2.74 30.89 -8.40
N VAL A 54 3.89 31.58 -8.33
CA VAL A 54 3.94 33.03 -8.12
C VAL A 54 3.12 33.78 -9.18
N ALA A 55 3.15 33.33 -10.44
CA ALA A 55 2.34 33.92 -11.51
C ALA A 55 0.82 33.76 -11.27
N GLY A 56 0.42 32.71 -10.55
CA GLY A 56 -0.96 32.44 -10.13
C GLY A 56 -1.39 33.20 -8.86
N GLY A 57 -0.48 33.94 -8.23
CA GLY A 57 -0.73 34.70 -7.00
C GLY A 57 -0.21 34.04 -5.72
N GLU A 58 0.58 32.97 -5.82
CA GLU A 58 1.17 32.33 -4.65
C GLU A 58 2.33 33.14 -4.06
N ALA A 59 2.40 33.23 -2.73
CA ALA A 59 3.51 33.79 -1.98
C ALA A 59 4.23 32.66 -1.24
N PHE A 60 5.38 32.25 -1.78
CA PHE A 60 6.21 31.19 -1.21
C PHE A 60 7.16 31.71 -0.11
N PRO A 61 7.52 30.89 0.89
CA PRO A 61 7.09 29.50 1.06
C PRO A 61 5.64 29.41 1.56
N LEU A 62 4.89 28.42 1.07
CA LEU A 62 3.55 28.16 1.58
C LEU A 62 3.66 27.38 2.88
N VAL A 63 3.16 27.97 3.97
CA VAL A 63 3.22 27.38 5.31
C VAL A 63 1.91 26.65 5.62
N ILE A 64 1.97 25.33 5.73
CA ILE A 64 0.84 24.47 6.08
C ILE A 64 0.92 24.16 7.57
N ARG A 65 -0.03 24.70 8.33
CA ARG A 65 -0.08 24.57 9.80
C ARG A 65 -0.75 23.28 10.25
N GLY A 66 -0.61 22.95 11.54
CA GLY A 66 -1.33 21.83 12.15
C GLY A 66 -2.84 21.91 11.94
N GLY A 67 -3.46 20.74 11.78
CA GLY A 67 -4.88 20.59 11.48
C GLY A 67 -5.30 21.00 10.05
N VAL A 68 -4.37 21.41 9.18
CA VAL A 68 -4.65 21.70 7.78
C VAL A 68 -4.30 20.50 6.90
N LYS A 69 -5.25 20.08 6.06
CA LYS A 69 -5.04 19.07 5.02
C LYS A 69 -5.15 19.71 3.64
N ILE A 70 -4.10 19.62 2.84
CA ILE A 70 -4.13 19.96 1.42
C ILE A 70 -4.41 18.68 0.65
N VAL A 71 -5.45 18.70 -0.20
CA VAL A 71 -5.94 17.52 -0.91
C VAL A 71 -6.06 17.84 -2.40
N GLY A 72 -5.25 17.20 -3.22
CA GLY A 72 -5.41 17.18 -4.68
C GLY A 72 -6.03 15.87 -5.15
N ASN A 73 -5.40 15.21 -6.12
CA ASN A 73 -5.82 13.92 -6.66
C ASN A 73 -4.86 12.82 -6.20
N GLU A 74 -5.28 12.03 -5.23
CA GLU A 74 -4.45 10.95 -4.68
C GLU A 74 -4.31 9.77 -5.65
N ALA A 75 -5.33 9.52 -6.49
CA ALA A 75 -5.34 8.37 -7.39
C ALA A 75 -4.24 8.42 -8.46
N ASP A 76 -3.90 9.62 -8.93
CA ASP A 76 -2.85 9.84 -9.94
C ASP A 76 -1.57 10.48 -9.38
N LYS A 77 -1.47 10.49 -8.04
CA LYS A 77 -0.36 11.09 -7.30
C LYS A 77 -0.13 12.57 -7.59
N GLY A 78 -1.23 13.30 -7.82
CA GLY A 78 -1.26 14.73 -8.07
C GLY A 78 -0.89 15.11 -9.49
N ALA A 79 -1.12 14.23 -10.46
CA ALA A 79 -0.89 14.54 -11.86
C ALA A 79 -1.77 15.72 -12.28
N GLY A 80 -1.14 16.79 -12.75
CA GLY A 80 -1.85 18.02 -13.16
C GLY A 80 -2.23 18.97 -12.01
N ILE A 81 -1.92 18.67 -10.75
CA ILE A 81 -2.03 19.60 -9.62
C ILE A 81 -0.61 19.94 -9.15
N VAL A 82 -0.04 21.02 -9.70
CA VAL A 82 1.38 21.33 -9.53
C VAL A 82 1.56 22.55 -8.63
N ILE A 83 2.17 22.38 -7.47
CA ILE A 83 2.66 23.47 -6.62
C ILE A 83 4.10 23.74 -7.02
N SER A 84 4.34 24.90 -7.64
CA SER A 84 5.64 25.25 -8.21
C SER A 84 6.11 26.62 -7.73
N GLY A 85 7.18 26.64 -6.94
CA GLY A 85 7.78 27.88 -6.46
C GLY A 85 8.87 27.67 -5.43
N SER A 86 9.39 28.79 -4.94
CA SER A 86 10.45 28.84 -3.93
C SER A 86 10.30 30.11 -3.12
N GLY A 87 10.57 30.04 -1.82
CA GLY A 87 10.71 31.20 -0.96
C GLY A 87 11.72 30.95 0.15
N GLU A 88 12.20 32.04 0.73
CA GLU A 88 13.19 31.99 1.79
C GLU A 88 12.57 31.57 3.13
N TYR A 89 13.23 30.63 3.80
CA TYR A 89 12.86 30.16 5.12
C TYR A 89 14.11 30.12 6.02
N GLN A 90 14.04 30.78 7.17
CA GLN A 90 15.07 30.72 8.19
C GLN A 90 14.84 29.48 9.07
N SER A 91 15.49 28.36 8.72
CA SER A 91 15.50 27.17 9.56
C SER A 91 16.27 27.44 10.86
N PRO A 92 15.70 27.10 12.03
CA PRO A 92 16.41 27.13 13.30
C PRO A 92 17.69 26.28 13.32
N SER A 93 17.70 25.16 12.59
CA SER A 93 18.83 24.21 12.59
C SER A 93 19.74 24.28 11.35
N PHE A 94 19.25 24.79 10.21
CA PHE A 94 20.00 24.81 8.94
C PHE A 94 20.19 26.21 8.35
N GLY A 95 19.81 27.26 9.07
CA GLY A 95 19.95 28.63 8.57
C GLY A 95 18.99 28.94 7.42
N MET A 96 19.37 29.87 6.54
CA MET A 96 18.55 30.26 5.39
C MET A 96 18.44 29.14 4.35
N GLN A 97 17.21 28.76 4.02
CA GLN A 97 16.84 27.73 3.05
C GLN A 97 15.87 28.30 2.01
N ASN A 98 15.83 27.66 0.83
CA ASN A 98 14.88 27.99 -0.24
C ASN A 98 13.90 26.83 -0.42
N ILE A 99 12.65 27.01 -0.02
CA ILE A 99 11.68 25.93 0.08
C ILE A 99 10.37 26.30 -0.62
N ALA A 100 9.63 25.32 -1.16
CA ALA A 100 8.28 25.58 -1.65
C ALA A 100 7.25 25.48 -0.51
N LEU A 101 7.30 24.38 0.25
CA LEU A 101 6.35 24.11 1.33
C LEU A 101 7.07 23.97 2.68
N LEU A 102 6.48 24.56 3.72
CA LEU A 102 6.83 24.28 5.11
C LEU A 102 5.64 23.58 5.78
N LEU A 103 5.83 22.34 6.22
CA LEU A 103 4.79 21.58 6.93
C LEU A 103 5.09 21.59 8.43
N LEU A 104 4.09 21.98 9.21
CA LEU A 104 4.18 22.11 10.66
C LEU A 104 3.24 21.14 11.37
N GLU A 105 3.58 20.79 12.61
CA GLU A 105 2.77 19.97 13.50
C GLU A 105 2.28 18.69 12.78
N ASN A 106 0.96 18.49 12.68
CA ASN A 106 0.31 17.34 12.06
C ASN A 106 -0.37 17.68 10.71
N ALA A 107 0.18 18.63 9.95
CA ALA A 107 -0.31 18.98 8.62
C ALA A 107 -0.36 17.76 7.68
N SER A 108 -1.23 17.79 6.67
CA SER A 108 -1.28 16.76 5.62
C SER A 108 -1.16 17.35 4.22
N LEU A 109 -0.38 16.69 3.37
CA LEU A 109 -0.23 17.00 1.95
C LEU A 109 -0.52 15.72 1.17
N LEU A 110 -1.61 15.73 0.41
CA LEU A 110 -2.17 14.54 -0.23
C LEU A 110 -2.45 14.81 -1.71
N GLY A 111 -1.96 13.96 -2.61
CA GLY A 111 -2.39 14.01 -4.01
C GLY A 111 -1.91 15.23 -4.79
N VAL A 112 -0.70 15.73 -4.56
CA VAL A 112 -0.16 16.89 -5.32
C VAL A 112 1.21 16.60 -5.92
N THR A 113 1.54 17.33 -6.99
CA THR A 113 2.91 17.44 -7.48
C THR A 113 3.58 18.67 -6.87
N VAL A 114 4.78 18.53 -6.30
CA VAL A 114 5.59 19.66 -5.78
C VAL A 114 6.88 19.77 -6.58
N THR A 115 7.17 21.00 -7.03
CA THR A 115 8.39 21.33 -7.77
C THR A 115 9.01 22.61 -7.23
N ASN A 116 10.32 22.58 -6.98
CA ASN A 116 11.11 23.78 -6.68
C ASN A 116 12.37 23.82 -7.54
N SER A 117 12.27 24.33 -8.76
CA SER A 117 13.36 24.32 -9.74
C SER A 117 14.47 25.35 -9.47
N SER A 118 14.41 26.09 -8.36
CA SER A 118 15.52 26.96 -7.94
C SER A 118 16.78 26.13 -7.69
N ALA A 119 17.98 26.63 -8.02
CA ALA A 119 19.23 25.87 -7.94
C ALA A 119 19.56 25.29 -6.53
N LYS A 120 18.92 25.82 -5.48
CA LYS A 120 19.00 25.27 -4.10
C LYS A 120 17.62 24.99 -3.50
N GLY A 121 16.64 24.75 -4.37
CA GLY A 121 15.24 24.63 -4.03
C GLY A 121 14.89 23.25 -3.48
N THR A 122 14.46 23.23 -2.22
CA THR A 122 13.81 22.06 -1.60
C THR A 122 12.31 22.12 -1.89
N GLY A 123 11.70 20.99 -2.23
CA GLY A 123 10.23 20.93 -2.38
C GLY A 123 9.54 21.18 -1.05
N VAL A 124 9.74 20.28 -0.09
CA VAL A 124 9.10 20.33 1.23
C VAL A 124 10.13 20.32 2.35
N TRP A 125 9.96 21.22 3.32
CA TRP A 125 10.73 21.25 4.56
C TRP A 125 9.87 20.83 5.75
N ILE A 126 10.43 19.96 6.59
CA ILE A 126 9.81 19.47 7.83
C ILE A 126 10.85 19.56 8.95
N GLU A 127 10.53 20.29 10.01
CA GLU A 127 11.45 20.48 11.15
C GLU A 127 10.71 20.28 12.47
N SER A 128 11.07 19.22 13.20
CA SER A 128 10.44 18.86 14.48
C SER A 128 8.91 18.76 14.43
N ALA A 129 8.36 18.30 13.30
CA ALA A 129 6.93 18.11 13.05
C ALA A 129 6.62 16.67 12.63
N ALA A 130 5.36 16.26 12.71
CA ALA A 130 4.88 14.93 12.35
C ALA A 130 3.74 14.99 11.30
N PRO A 131 4.00 15.54 10.11
CA PRO A 131 2.99 15.62 9.06
C PRO A 131 2.81 14.30 8.30
N THR A 132 1.72 14.18 7.55
CA THR A 132 1.48 13.11 6.58
C THR A 132 1.69 13.62 5.16
N LEU A 133 2.58 12.98 4.41
CA LEU A 133 2.77 13.19 2.99
C LEU A 133 2.38 11.87 2.31
N ALA A 134 1.22 11.84 1.64
CA ALA A 134 0.75 10.64 0.96
C ALA A 134 0.35 10.89 -0.48
N ASN A 135 0.63 9.92 -1.36
CA ASN A 135 0.18 9.97 -2.76
C ASN A 135 0.60 11.25 -3.48
N ASN A 136 1.81 11.77 -3.24
CA ASN A 136 2.32 12.95 -3.92
C ASN A 136 3.38 12.59 -4.94
N THR A 137 3.68 13.54 -5.82
CA THR A 137 4.86 13.51 -6.70
C THR A 137 5.81 14.65 -6.34
N PHE A 138 7.01 14.34 -5.89
CA PHE A 138 8.08 15.33 -5.65
C PHE A 138 9.07 15.26 -6.81
N SER A 139 9.03 16.27 -7.69
CA SER A 139 9.82 16.22 -8.92
C SER A 139 10.46 17.54 -9.31
N ASN A 140 11.59 17.42 -10.00
CA ASN A 140 12.32 18.55 -10.58
C ASN A 140 12.71 19.63 -9.56
N CYS A 141 12.95 19.24 -8.30
CA CYS A 141 13.50 20.14 -7.30
C CYS A 141 15.01 20.31 -7.51
N GLY A 142 15.52 21.54 -7.36
CA GLY A 142 16.94 21.83 -7.56
C GLY A 142 17.84 21.32 -6.43
N ARG A 143 17.26 20.80 -5.34
CA ARG A 143 17.95 19.92 -4.38
C ARG A 143 17.16 18.64 -4.16
N GLU A 144 16.38 18.60 -3.08
CA GLU A 144 15.62 17.43 -2.70
C GLU A 144 14.12 17.66 -2.75
N GLY A 145 13.38 16.57 -2.98
CA GLY A 145 11.92 16.60 -2.95
C GLY A 145 11.42 16.95 -1.55
N VAL A 146 11.91 16.22 -0.54
CA VAL A 146 11.56 16.42 0.87
C VAL A 146 12.83 16.42 1.73
N PHE A 147 12.90 17.35 2.68
CA PHE A 147 13.94 17.43 3.69
C PHE A 147 13.34 17.42 5.10
N THR A 148 13.82 16.52 5.96
CA THR A 148 13.37 16.39 7.36
C THR A 148 14.53 16.62 8.32
N THR A 149 14.26 17.33 9.42
CA THR A 149 15.27 17.60 10.44
C THR A 149 14.68 17.86 11.83
N GLY A 150 15.53 18.17 12.81
CA GLY A 150 15.14 18.28 14.20
C GLY A 150 14.64 16.93 14.72
N ALA A 151 13.55 16.93 15.50
CA ALA A 151 12.90 15.72 15.99
C ALA A 151 11.67 15.34 15.13
N ALA A 152 11.72 15.62 13.82
CA ALA A 152 10.60 15.35 12.92
C ALA A 152 10.21 13.86 12.95
N LYS A 153 8.92 13.57 12.78
CA LYS A 153 8.29 12.24 12.75
C LYS A 153 7.27 12.12 11.62
N PRO A 154 7.62 12.39 10.35
CA PRO A 154 6.64 12.35 9.27
C PRO A 154 6.25 10.92 8.92
N THR A 155 5.02 10.76 8.42
CA THR A 155 4.60 9.60 7.64
C THR A 155 4.70 9.95 6.16
N ILE A 156 5.58 9.28 5.43
CA ILE A 156 5.84 9.47 4.01
C ILE A 156 5.39 8.19 3.29
N LEU A 157 4.20 8.22 2.71
CA LEU A 157 3.49 7.04 2.20
C LEU A 157 3.19 7.13 0.71
N ASP A 158 3.52 6.11 -0.07
CA ASP A 158 3.08 5.96 -1.47
C ASP A 158 3.36 7.18 -2.37
N ASN A 159 4.43 7.93 -2.10
CA ASN A 159 4.84 9.07 -2.93
C ASN A 159 5.79 8.63 -4.04
N VAL A 160 5.90 9.46 -5.08
CA VAL A 160 6.90 9.34 -6.14
C VAL A 160 7.92 10.48 -6.00
N PHE A 161 9.19 10.12 -5.90
CA PHE A 161 10.31 11.06 -5.86
C PHE A 161 11.14 10.89 -7.13
N VAL A 162 11.09 11.85 -8.04
CA VAL A 162 11.65 11.68 -9.38
C VAL A 162 12.39 12.90 -9.91
N GLN A 163 13.59 12.70 -10.47
CA GLN A 163 14.37 13.75 -11.13
C GLN A 163 14.68 14.97 -10.24
N ASN A 164 14.97 14.76 -8.96
CA ASN A 164 15.47 15.82 -8.09
C ASN A 164 17.00 15.90 -8.22
N SER A 165 17.53 17.13 -8.24
CA SER A 165 18.93 17.38 -8.59
C SER A 165 19.96 16.91 -7.55
N ALA A 166 19.54 16.60 -6.32
CA ALA A 166 20.39 16.05 -5.27
C ALA A 166 19.85 14.71 -4.74
N SER A 167 18.68 14.73 -4.10
CA SER A 167 18.09 13.53 -3.48
C SER A 167 16.58 13.49 -3.66
N GLY A 168 15.95 12.31 -3.63
CA GLY A 168 14.50 12.24 -3.46
C GLY A 168 14.09 12.73 -2.07
N LEU A 169 14.59 12.06 -1.04
CA LEU A 169 14.34 12.35 0.37
C LEU A 169 15.66 12.53 1.13
N VAL A 170 15.70 13.51 2.04
CA VAL A 170 16.77 13.67 3.02
C VAL A 170 16.19 13.64 4.44
N MET A 171 16.75 12.79 5.31
CA MET A 171 16.43 12.74 6.73
C MET A 171 17.68 13.00 7.58
N ALA A 172 17.68 14.10 8.32
CA ALA A 172 18.81 14.59 9.11
C ALA A 172 18.40 14.90 10.56
N GLY A 173 19.32 15.42 11.37
CA GLY A 173 19.08 15.70 12.79
C GLY A 173 18.74 14.44 13.59
N HIS A 174 17.66 14.49 14.37
CA HIS A 174 17.10 13.35 15.10
C HIS A 174 15.78 12.90 14.48
N SER A 175 15.61 13.10 13.17
CA SER A 175 14.36 12.75 12.52
C SER A 175 14.13 11.24 12.59
N GLN A 176 12.96 10.90 13.08
CA GLN A 176 12.38 9.57 13.11
C GLN A 176 11.18 9.62 12.16
N GLY A 177 10.50 8.51 11.89
CA GLY A 177 9.35 8.51 10.99
C GLY A 177 9.40 7.37 9.99
N GLU A 178 8.37 7.31 9.17
CA GLU A 178 8.07 6.14 8.35
C GLU A 178 8.13 6.53 6.88
N VAL A 179 8.87 5.75 6.11
CA VAL A 179 9.00 5.88 4.66
C VAL A 179 8.50 4.58 4.06
N LEU A 180 7.25 4.56 3.62
CA LEU A 180 6.51 3.35 3.27
C LEU A 180 5.97 3.40 1.84
N GLY A 181 6.16 2.34 1.05
CA GLY A 181 5.51 2.20 -0.26
C GLY A 181 5.94 3.21 -1.34
N ASN A 182 6.97 4.03 -1.08
CA ASN A 182 7.36 5.10 -1.99
C ASN A 182 8.21 4.59 -3.15
N VAL A 183 8.17 5.33 -4.26
CA VAL A 183 9.01 5.12 -5.43
C VAL A 183 10.05 6.23 -5.53
N PHE A 184 11.34 5.87 -5.54
CA PHE A 184 12.45 6.79 -5.74
C PHE A 184 13.14 6.47 -7.06
N GLN A 185 13.10 7.39 -8.02
CA GLN A 185 13.62 7.16 -9.37
C GLN A 185 14.40 8.32 -9.96
N ARG A 186 15.50 8.03 -10.66
CA ARG A 186 16.25 9.05 -11.42
C ARG A 186 16.73 10.23 -10.58
N ASN A 187 17.06 10.00 -9.31
CA ASN A 187 17.72 10.97 -8.46
C ASN A 187 19.21 10.57 -8.31
N PRO A 188 20.14 11.52 -8.06
CA PRO A 188 21.49 11.14 -7.67
C PRO A 188 21.51 10.30 -6.38
N LEU A 189 20.71 10.66 -5.38
CA LEU A 189 20.42 9.82 -4.22
C LEU A 189 18.92 9.55 -4.13
N GLY A 190 18.48 8.31 -3.96
CA GLY A 190 17.08 8.03 -3.65
C GLY A 190 16.72 8.60 -2.29
N ILE A 191 17.33 8.06 -1.24
CA ILE A 191 17.21 8.51 0.15
C ILE A 191 18.60 8.80 0.73
N ALA A 192 18.77 9.95 1.38
CA ALA A 192 19.96 10.28 2.15
C ALA A 192 19.62 10.41 3.64
N ILE A 193 20.38 9.75 4.51
CA ILE A 193 20.15 9.74 5.95
C ILE A 193 21.45 10.14 6.68
N SER A 194 21.35 11.09 7.60
CA SER A 194 22.51 11.66 8.29
C SER A 194 22.25 11.88 9.78
N ASP A 195 23.29 12.32 10.46
CA ASP A 195 23.29 12.79 11.84
C ASP A 195 22.87 11.68 12.81
N PHE A 196 21.70 11.77 13.44
CA PHE A 196 21.13 10.77 14.35
C PHE A 196 19.76 10.29 13.84
N ALA A 197 19.45 10.50 12.56
CA ALA A 197 18.17 10.11 12.00
C ALA A 197 18.04 8.58 12.00
N ALA A 198 16.86 8.11 12.37
CA ALA A 198 16.55 6.70 12.56
C ALA A 198 15.13 6.37 12.03
N PRO A 199 14.88 6.52 10.72
CA PRO A 199 13.59 6.18 10.15
C PRO A 199 13.38 4.68 9.95
N ALA A 200 12.12 4.27 9.92
CA ALA A 200 11.69 2.99 9.40
C ALA A 200 11.43 3.12 7.89
N ILE A 201 12.14 2.33 7.09
CA ILE A 201 12.09 2.37 5.63
C ILE A 201 11.63 1.01 5.15
N ALA A 202 10.39 0.91 4.68
CA ALA A 202 9.82 -0.37 4.28
C ALA A 202 8.99 -0.32 2.99
N ASN A 203 9.00 -1.44 2.26
CA ASN A 203 8.20 -1.63 1.05
C ASN A 203 8.43 -0.56 -0.04
N ASN A 204 9.57 0.13 -0.05
CA ASN A 204 9.86 1.13 -1.05
C ASN A 204 10.54 0.51 -2.27
N LYS A 205 10.34 1.13 -3.44
CA LYS A 205 11.06 0.82 -4.67
C LYS A 205 12.05 1.93 -4.98
N LEU A 206 13.35 1.62 -4.97
CA LEU A 206 14.42 2.55 -5.29
C LEU A 206 15.17 2.06 -6.53
N SER A 207 14.88 2.68 -7.67
CA SER A 207 15.41 2.23 -8.96
C SER A 207 15.87 3.36 -9.87
N GLU A 208 16.83 3.10 -10.75
CA GLU A 208 17.37 4.11 -11.69
C GLU A 208 17.94 5.37 -11.01
N ASN A 209 18.28 5.31 -9.72
CA ASN A 209 19.04 6.37 -9.06
C ASN A 209 20.53 6.16 -9.33
N ARG A 210 21.39 7.15 -8.99
CA ARG A 210 22.83 6.86 -8.92
C ARG A 210 23.09 5.93 -7.74
N THR A 211 22.77 6.37 -6.52
CA THR A 211 22.77 5.51 -5.33
C THR A 211 21.38 5.47 -4.72
N ALA A 212 20.87 4.29 -4.38
CA ALA A 212 19.52 4.17 -3.82
C ALA A 212 19.42 4.78 -2.42
N ILE A 213 20.28 4.35 -1.50
CA ILE A 213 20.29 4.83 -0.11
C ILE A 213 21.72 5.15 0.31
N ALA A 214 21.93 6.34 0.87
CA ALA A 214 23.23 6.76 1.41
C ALA A 214 23.10 7.15 2.89
N LEU A 215 23.93 6.54 3.74
CA LEU A 215 23.98 6.78 5.18
C LEU A 215 25.27 7.48 5.56
N SER A 216 25.18 8.40 6.51
CA SER A 216 26.34 9.14 7.01
C SER A 216 26.19 9.51 8.49
N ARG A 217 27.31 9.95 9.09
CA ARG A 217 27.42 10.28 10.53
C ARG A 217 26.89 9.13 11.41
N ASN A 218 25.99 9.36 12.36
CA ASN A 218 25.50 8.35 13.30
C ASN A 218 24.04 7.94 12.95
N ALA A 219 23.72 7.78 11.66
CA ALA A 219 22.37 7.36 11.25
C ALA A 219 22.09 5.90 11.63
N HIS A 220 20.85 5.61 12.06
CA HIS A 220 20.40 4.27 12.50
C HIS A 220 19.05 3.88 11.87
N PRO A 221 18.93 3.80 10.53
CA PRO A 221 17.67 3.43 9.90
C PRO A 221 17.37 1.93 10.06
N VAL A 222 16.10 1.58 10.03
CA VAL A 222 15.62 0.19 9.91
C VAL A 222 15.12 -0.04 8.49
N LEU A 223 15.65 -1.04 7.78
CA LEU A 223 15.26 -1.33 6.41
C LEU A 223 14.56 -2.70 6.33
N ARG A 224 13.33 -2.73 5.84
CA ARG A 224 12.56 -3.97 5.62
C ARG A 224 11.93 -4.03 4.23
N ARG A 225 12.03 -5.16 3.54
CA ARG A 225 11.25 -5.43 2.30
C ARG A 225 11.35 -4.35 1.21
N ASN A 226 12.47 -3.63 1.13
CA ASN A 226 12.68 -2.66 0.05
C ASN A 226 13.20 -3.35 -1.20
N LEU A 227 12.73 -2.90 -2.37
CA LEU A 227 13.28 -3.28 -3.68
C LEU A 227 14.27 -2.21 -4.15
N ILE A 228 15.55 -2.56 -4.14
CA ILE A 228 16.67 -1.68 -4.50
C ILE A 228 17.33 -2.22 -5.77
N ALA A 229 16.93 -1.68 -6.92
CA ALA A 229 17.28 -2.29 -8.20
C ALA A 229 17.70 -1.31 -9.27
N GLN A 230 18.61 -1.71 -10.17
CA GLN A 230 18.94 -0.93 -11.37
C GLN A 230 19.49 0.47 -11.07
N ASN A 231 20.26 0.63 -9.99
CA ASN A 231 20.91 1.90 -9.66
C ASN A 231 22.28 1.98 -10.34
N SER A 232 22.58 3.12 -10.96
CA SER A 232 23.73 3.27 -11.87
C SER A 232 25.09 3.26 -11.18
N GLN A 233 25.11 3.50 -9.87
CA GLN A 233 26.26 3.28 -9.00
C GLN A 233 26.01 2.15 -8.01
N GLY A 234 25.01 2.25 -7.13
CA GLY A 234 24.81 1.18 -6.15
C GLY A 234 23.55 1.26 -5.30
N GLY A 235 23.34 0.22 -4.50
CA GLY A 235 22.20 0.09 -3.60
C GLY A 235 22.37 0.90 -2.31
N LEU A 236 22.91 0.27 -1.26
CA LEU A 236 23.10 0.86 0.06
C LEU A 236 24.57 1.25 0.29
N PHE A 237 24.84 2.53 0.49
CA PHE A 237 26.15 3.06 0.86
C PHE A 237 26.16 3.49 2.33
N VAL A 238 27.04 2.89 3.15
CA VAL A 238 27.12 3.12 4.60
C VAL A 238 28.46 3.78 4.95
N ASN A 239 28.41 5.01 5.46
CA ASN A 239 29.58 5.83 5.78
C ASN A 239 29.48 6.48 7.17
N GLY A 240 30.60 7.01 7.68
CA GLY A 240 30.71 7.60 9.01
C GLY A 240 30.66 6.53 10.09
N ASN A 241 29.75 6.72 11.05
CA ASN A 241 29.45 5.80 12.14
C ASN A 241 28.04 5.21 12.00
N ALA A 242 27.47 5.20 10.79
CA ALA A 242 26.09 4.77 10.59
C ALA A 242 25.96 3.26 10.84
N VAL A 243 24.85 2.87 11.46
CA VAL A 243 24.56 1.47 11.83
C VAL A 243 23.14 1.13 11.36
N PRO A 244 22.96 0.77 10.07
CA PRO A 244 21.66 0.33 9.59
C PRO A 244 21.28 -1.02 10.21
N ASP A 245 20.02 -1.15 10.60
CA ASP A 245 19.40 -2.42 10.89
C ASP A 245 18.91 -3.05 9.57
N LEU A 246 19.61 -4.11 9.15
CA LEU A 246 19.26 -4.93 7.98
C LEU A 246 18.71 -6.31 8.39
N GLY A 247 18.06 -6.38 9.55
CA GLY A 247 17.41 -7.57 10.07
C GLY A 247 18.19 -8.26 11.18
N SER A 248 17.46 -9.09 11.91
CA SER A 248 17.94 -10.03 12.92
C SER A 248 17.34 -11.42 12.65
N THR A 249 17.67 -12.41 13.49
CA THR A 249 17.05 -13.74 13.39
C THR A 249 15.56 -13.73 13.71
N GLU A 250 15.11 -12.83 14.59
CA GLU A 250 13.70 -12.71 15.02
C GLU A 250 12.90 -11.74 14.14
N ASP A 251 13.57 -10.80 13.48
CA ASP A 251 12.97 -9.82 12.57
C ASP A 251 13.82 -9.68 11.31
N PRO A 252 13.64 -10.56 10.31
CA PRO A 252 14.52 -10.61 9.15
C PRO A 252 14.30 -9.44 8.18
N GLY A 253 15.36 -9.04 7.48
CA GLY A 253 15.38 -7.83 6.66
C GLY A 253 14.52 -7.89 5.39
N HIS A 254 14.61 -8.98 4.64
CA HIS A 254 13.88 -9.22 3.38
C HIS A 254 14.02 -8.12 2.32
N ASN A 255 15.07 -7.30 2.38
CA ASN A 255 15.36 -6.34 1.31
C ASN A 255 15.94 -7.08 0.11
N ILE A 256 15.57 -6.64 -1.09
CA ILE A 256 16.02 -7.22 -2.36
C ILE A 256 16.88 -6.21 -3.10
N PHE A 257 18.14 -6.56 -3.29
CA PHE A 257 19.10 -5.83 -4.10
C PHE A 257 19.38 -6.61 -5.37
N ARG A 258 19.16 -5.99 -6.54
CA ARG A 258 19.39 -6.63 -7.83
C ARG A 258 19.82 -5.64 -8.90
N ASP A 259 20.65 -6.08 -9.83
CA ASP A 259 21.02 -5.29 -11.01
C ASP A 259 21.59 -3.90 -10.68
N ASN A 260 22.20 -3.71 -9.51
CA ASN A 260 22.96 -2.49 -9.20
C ASN A 260 24.37 -2.61 -9.78
N ASN A 261 24.93 -1.50 -10.25
CA ASN A 261 26.15 -1.54 -11.07
C ASN A 261 27.44 -1.87 -10.27
N GLU A 262 27.85 -0.98 -9.36
CA GLU A 262 29.15 -1.10 -8.66
C GLU A 262 29.05 -1.85 -7.33
N PHE A 263 27.93 -1.74 -6.62
CA PHE A 263 27.71 -2.41 -5.33
C PHE A 263 26.21 -2.55 -5.00
N ASP A 264 25.86 -3.64 -4.31
CA ASP A 264 24.56 -3.77 -3.64
C ASP A 264 24.62 -3.16 -2.25
N LEU A 265 25.69 -3.45 -1.51
CA LEU A 265 25.96 -2.89 -0.19
C LEU A 265 27.45 -2.56 -0.07
N HIS A 266 27.76 -1.31 0.26
CA HIS A 266 29.13 -0.86 0.48
C HIS A 266 29.25 -0.19 1.84
N ASN A 267 29.86 -0.91 2.79
CA ASN A 267 30.15 -0.41 4.12
C ASN A 267 31.60 0.10 4.21
N VAL A 268 31.78 1.41 4.28
CA VAL A 268 33.12 2.03 4.48
C VAL A 268 33.39 2.37 5.94
N THR A 269 32.50 2.00 6.85
CA THR A 269 32.68 2.23 8.30
C THR A 269 33.59 1.18 8.92
N THR A 270 34.03 1.42 10.15
CA THR A 270 34.77 0.44 10.96
C THR A 270 33.83 -0.55 11.68
N GLN A 271 32.52 -0.27 11.71
CA GLN A 271 31.53 -1.12 12.35
C GLN A 271 31.05 -2.19 11.37
N LYS A 272 30.94 -3.43 11.86
CA LYS A 272 30.41 -4.53 11.07
C LYS A 272 28.90 -4.36 10.87
N VAL A 273 28.45 -4.39 9.63
CA VAL A 273 27.02 -4.44 9.30
C VAL A 273 26.58 -5.90 9.19
N VAL A 274 25.55 -6.29 9.95
CA VAL A 274 24.95 -7.62 9.86
C VAL A 274 23.71 -7.52 8.96
N SER A 275 23.63 -8.40 7.97
CA SER A 275 22.53 -8.47 7.01
C SER A 275 21.85 -9.82 7.13
N VAL A 276 20.60 -9.85 7.64
CA VAL A 276 19.86 -11.09 7.87
C VAL A 276 18.70 -11.21 6.89
N SER A 277 18.67 -12.31 6.12
CA SER A 277 17.64 -12.63 5.13
C SER A 277 17.38 -11.54 4.07
N ASN A 278 18.43 -10.82 3.67
CA ASN A 278 18.37 -9.93 2.51
C ASN A 278 18.94 -10.63 1.28
N GLN A 279 18.36 -10.35 0.12
CA GLN A 279 18.84 -10.85 -1.16
C GLN A 279 19.85 -9.85 -1.72
N LEU A 280 21.13 -10.20 -1.66
CA LEU A 280 22.27 -9.39 -2.10
C LEU A 280 23.14 -10.26 -3.01
N ASN A 281 23.78 -9.67 -4.02
CA ASN A 281 24.87 -10.33 -4.74
C ASN A 281 26.17 -10.24 -3.91
N PRO A 282 26.71 -11.37 -3.40
CA PRO A 282 27.89 -11.32 -2.53
C PRO A 282 29.13 -10.70 -3.20
N ARG A 283 29.23 -10.73 -4.53
CA ARG A 283 30.34 -10.09 -5.27
C ARG A 283 30.25 -8.57 -5.28
N LEU A 284 29.05 -8.04 -5.04
CA LEU A 284 28.75 -6.61 -4.99
C LEU A 284 28.63 -6.10 -3.54
N VAL A 285 28.94 -6.94 -2.55
CA VAL A 285 29.08 -6.54 -1.16
C VAL A 285 30.53 -6.12 -0.88
N LYS A 286 30.71 -4.91 -0.34
CA LYS A 286 32.03 -4.32 -0.07
C LYS A 286 32.13 -3.87 1.39
N GLY A 287 33.29 -4.12 2.00
CA GLY A 287 33.60 -3.72 3.37
C GLY A 287 33.19 -4.73 4.44
N LEU A 288 33.15 -4.28 5.70
CA LEU A 288 32.89 -5.14 6.86
C LEU A 288 31.41 -5.50 6.96
N VAL A 289 31.01 -6.58 6.30
CA VAL A 289 29.61 -7.02 6.19
C VAL A 289 29.51 -8.51 6.47
N GLU A 290 28.59 -8.89 7.34
CA GLU A 290 28.25 -10.29 7.61
C GLU A 290 26.89 -10.61 7.00
N LEU A 291 26.84 -11.62 6.15
CA LEU A 291 25.61 -12.10 5.52
C LEU A 291 25.13 -13.34 6.27
N ILE A 292 23.91 -13.27 6.80
CA ILE A 292 23.23 -14.37 7.48
C ILE A 292 21.98 -14.71 6.66
N ALA A 293 22.02 -15.85 6.00
CA ALA A 293 20.81 -16.46 5.48
C ALA A 293 20.19 -17.29 6.60
N LEU A 294 18.93 -17.01 6.97
CA LEU A 294 18.16 -17.98 7.73
C LEU A 294 17.93 -19.18 6.83
N LYS A 295 18.25 -20.38 7.32
CA LYS A 295 17.87 -21.61 6.64
C LYS A 295 16.35 -21.63 6.63
N GLU A 296 15.74 -21.65 5.44
CA GLU A 296 14.42 -22.26 5.31
C GLU A 296 14.53 -23.66 5.93
N ASP A 297 13.68 -23.97 6.90
CA ASP A 297 13.63 -25.31 7.46
C ASP A 297 13.43 -26.30 6.31
N ALA A 298 14.32 -27.29 6.29
CA ALA A 298 14.41 -28.27 5.23
C ALA A 298 13.18 -29.18 5.24
N LEU A 299 12.12 -28.77 4.56
CA LEU A 299 11.01 -29.63 4.12
C LEU A 299 10.84 -29.58 2.60
N THR A 300 11.93 -29.72 1.84
CA THR A 300 11.86 -30.23 0.46
C THR A 300 13.20 -30.86 0.04
N ARG A 301 13.45 -32.08 0.53
CA ARG A 301 14.22 -33.06 -0.26
C ARG A 301 13.23 -33.95 -1.00
N GLY A 302 13.28 -33.89 -2.32
CA GLY A 302 12.71 -34.95 -3.16
C GLY A 302 11.88 -34.46 -4.33
N TYR A 303 12.52 -33.82 -5.31
CA TYR A 303 12.33 -34.22 -6.71
C TYR A 303 13.44 -33.58 -7.55
N GLY A 304 14.41 -34.39 -7.97
CA GLY A 304 15.24 -34.02 -9.11
C GLY A 304 14.43 -34.25 -10.38
N ASP A 305 14.45 -33.29 -11.29
CA ASP A 305 14.81 -33.61 -12.68
C ASP A 305 15.13 -32.34 -13.47
N THR A 306 16.14 -32.54 -14.32
CA THR A 306 16.84 -31.65 -15.24
C THR A 306 15.97 -30.94 -16.28
N VAL A 307 16.26 -29.67 -16.59
CA VAL A 307 16.43 -29.10 -17.95
C VAL A 307 17.34 -27.85 -17.83
N LYS A 308 18.65 -27.98 -18.05
CA LYS A 308 19.43 -27.54 -19.24
C LYS A 308 19.28 -26.06 -19.64
N GLU A 309 20.41 -25.36 -19.53
CA GLU A 309 20.76 -24.12 -20.22
C GLU A 309 20.64 -24.28 -21.75
N ASP A 310 20.23 -23.22 -22.43
CA ASP A 310 20.80 -22.87 -23.74
C ASP A 310 20.75 -21.33 -23.92
N ALA A 311 21.91 -20.78 -24.28
CA ALA A 311 22.12 -19.40 -24.67
C ALA A 311 22.11 -19.28 -26.20
N GLY A 312 21.57 -18.18 -26.75
CA GLY A 312 21.69 -17.89 -28.19
C GLY A 312 20.87 -16.72 -28.76
N THR A 313 21.38 -15.50 -28.58
CA THR A 313 21.57 -14.41 -29.58
C THR A 313 20.43 -13.85 -30.49
N LEU A 314 20.00 -12.61 -30.16
CA LEU A 314 19.79 -11.37 -30.95
C LEU A 314 19.24 -11.38 -32.40
N LEU A 315 18.16 -10.60 -32.69
CA LEU A 315 18.21 -9.24 -33.29
C LEU A 315 16.81 -8.66 -33.70
N HIS A 316 16.61 -7.39 -33.32
CA HIS A 316 15.82 -6.27 -33.91
C HIS A 316 14.34 -6.37 -34.32
N GLY A 317 13.55 -5.37 -33.88
CA GLY A 317 12.45 -4.80 -34.68
C GLY A 317 11.20 -4.28 -33.96
N ASP A 318 11.35 -3.20 -33.19
CA ASP A 318 10.43 -2.07 -32.91
C ASP A 318 8.88 -2.18 -33.04
N THR A 319 8.20 -1.73 -31.97
CA THR A 319 7.14 -0.69 -31.90
C THR A 319 5.91 -1.04 -31.06
N GLY A 320 5.57 -0.15 -30.13
CA GLY A 320 4.17 0.30 -29.97
C GLY A 320 3.35 -0.24 -28.81
N THR A 321 3.54 0.37 -27.63
CA THR A 321 2.45 0.92 -26.79
C THR A 321 1.20 0.05 -26.58
N ARG A 322 1.13 -0.72 -25.48
CA ARG A 322 -0.15 -1.17 -24.88
C ARG A 322 -0.07 -1.78 -23.47
N GLU A 323 0.78 -1.26 -22.57
CA GLU A 323 0.82 -1.75 -21.17
C GLU A 323 0.90 -0.66 -20.08
N ALA A 324 0.64 0.61 -20.40
CA ALA A 324 0.68 1.69 -19.40
C ALA A 324 -0.69 2.09 -18.83
N GLY A 325 -1.78 1.41 -19.22
CA GLY A 325 -3.16 1.83 -18.94
C GLY A 325 -3.83 1.23 -17.69
N ASN A 326 -3.32 0.11 -17.15
CA ASN A 326 -3.97 -0.61 -16.04
C ASN A 326 -3.24 -0.51 -14.69
N LEU A 327 -2.16 0.29 -14.61
CA LEU A 327 -1.39 0.48 -13.37
C LEU A 327 -1.81 1.73 -12.57
N LEU A 328 -2.71 2.56 -13.12
CA LEU A 328 -3.09 3.88 -12.59
C LEU A 328 -4.34 3.89 -11.69
N GLN A 329 -5.00 2.74 -11.47
CA GLN A 329 -6.25 2.66 -10.70
C GLN A 329 -6.12 1.80 -9.41
N ILE A 330 -4.87 1.47 -9.03
CA ILE A 330 -4.51 0.55 -7.94
C ILE A 330 -3.95 1.30 -6.72
N LEU A 331 -4.04 2.63 -6.62
CA LEU A 331 -3.25 3.38 -5.61
C LEU A 331 -4.00 4.41 -4.75
N SER A 332 -5.34 4.46 -4.74
CA SER A 332 -6.02 5.59 -4.09
C SER A 332 -6.62 5.33 -2.71
N THR A 333 -6.37 4.18 -2.08
CA THR A 333 -7.29 3.79 -1.02
C THR A 333 -6.70 2.97 0.15
N SER A 334 -5.39 2.80 0.25
CA SER A 334 -4.65 1.95 1.22
C SER A 334 -4.69 2.35 2.72
N PHE A 335 -5.74 3.00 3.24
CA PHE A 335 -5.74 3.51 4.63
C PHE A 335 -6.57 2.70 5.64
N GLN A 336 -6.92 1.44 5.39
CA GLN A 336 -7.66 0.61 6.36
C GLN A 336 -7.14 -0.82 6.56
N VAL A 337 -5.97 -1.17 6.00
CA VAL A 337 -5.48 -2.56 6.04
C VAL A 337 -4.22 -2.73 6.88
N ASP A 338 -3.40 -1.69 7.07
CA ASP A 338 -2.25 -1.73 7.98
C ASP A 338 -2.76 -1.96 9.42
N ASP A 339 -2.40 -3.10 10.05
CA ASP A 339 -2.89 -3.65 11.34
C ASP A 339 -4.24 -4.40 11.34
N HIS A 340 -4.90 -4.59 10.19
CA HIS A 340 -6.12 -5.40 10.14
C HIS A 340 -5.78 -6.91 10.07
N TRP A 341 -6.40 -7.76 10.92
CA TRP A 341 -6.10 -9.21 10.99
C TRP A 341 -6.18 -9.95 9.65
N ALA A 342 -7.00 -9.45 8.73
CA ALA A 342 -7.19 -10.03 7.40
C ALA A 342 -6.22 -9.49 6.32
N GLU A 343 -5.38 -8.50 6.66
CA GLU A 343 -4.36 -7.92 5.78
C GLU A 343 -3.62 -8.94 4.93
N PRO A 344 -3.00 -9.99 5.51
CA PRO A 344 -2.22 -10.94 4.71
C PRO A 344 -3.07 -11.65 3.64
N PHE A 345 -4.33 -11.97 3.94
CA PHE A 345 -5.23 -12.59 2.97
C PHE A 345 -5.64 -11.61 1.86
N ILE A 346 -5.90 -10.35 2.22
CA ILE A 346 -6.30 -9.29 1.29
C ILE A 346 -5.15 -8.99 0.33
N GLN A 347 -3.94 -8.74 0.85
CA GLN A 347 -2.74 -8.49 0.04
C GLN A 347 -2.43 -9.67 -0.88
N ALA A 348 -2.63 -10.91 -0.40
CA ALA A 348 -2.39 -12.08 -1.22
C ALA A 348 -3.42 -12.21 -2.37
N LEU A 349 -4.71 -11.94 -2.13
CA LEU A 349 -5.71 -11.93 -3.22
C LEU A 349 -5.48 -10.80 -4.23
N VAL A 350 -5.04 -9.63 -3.76
CA VAL A 350 -4.64 -8.50 -4.61
C VAL A 350 -3.43 -8.85 -5.49
N SER A 351 -2.38 -9.44 -4.91
CA SER A 351 -1.19 -9.84 -5.67
C SER A 351 -1.44 -10.94 -6.70
N MET A 352 -2.53 -11.72 -6.54
CA MET A 352 -2.99 -12.70 -7.53
C MET A 352 -3.91 -12.12 -8.62
N ASP A 353 -4.14 -10.80 -8.62
CA ASP A 353 -5.06 -10.12 -9.55
C ASP A 353 -6.50 -10.68 -9.50
N LEU A 354 -6.89 -11.26 -8.36
CA LEU A 354 -8.24 -11.81 -8.18
C LEU A 354 -9.24 -10.73 -7.76
N THR A 355 -8.71 -9.60 -7.32
CA THR A 355 -9.44 -8.50 -6.75
C THR A 355 -8.88 -7.16 -7.19
N PRO A 356 -8.89 -6.85 -8.49
CA PRO A 356 -8.34 -5.61 -9.02
C PRO A 356 -9.07 -4.37 -8.46
N ASP A 357 -10.37 -4.46 -8.19
CA ASP A 357 -11.16 -3.42 -7.52
C ASP A 357 -10.84 -3.29 -6.02
N PHE A 358 -10.04 -4.20 -5.44
CA PHE A 358 -9.55 -4.14 -4.05
C PHE A 358 -8.07 -3.78 -3.98
N ALA A 359 -7.40 -3.71 -5.14
CA ALA A 359 -5.98 -3.41 -5.24
C ALA A 359 -5.70 -1.94 -4.99
N ASP A 360 -6.71 -1.07 -5.17
CA ASP A 360 -6.61 0.35 -4.87
C ASP A 360 -6.33 0.65 -3.40
N GLY A 361 -6.69 -0.27 -2.51
CA GLY A 361 -6.59 -0.16 -1.06
C GLY A 361 -7.91 0.17 -0.34
N SER A 362 -9.03 0.40 -1.04
CA SER A 362 -10.35 0.91 -0.54
C SER A 362 -11.12 -0.08 0.22
N TYR A 363 -10.47 -1.21 0.38
CA TYR A 363 -10.87 -2.25 1.22
C TYR A 363 -11.26 -1.68 2.57
N GLN A 364 -12.56 -1.64 2.77
CA GLN A 364 -13.17 -1.46 4.07
C GLN A 364 -13.31 -2.89 4.61
N PRO A 365 -12.28 -3.43 5.30
CA PRO A 365 -12.27 -4.82 5.71
C PRO A 365 -13.49 -5.19 6.55
N ASP A 366 -13.98 -4.25 7.35
CA ASP A 366 -15.12 -4.43 8.24
C ASP A 366 -16.48 -4.14 7.58
N LYS A 367 -16.51 -3.61 6.34
CA LYS A 367 -17.76 -3.40 5.62
C LYS A 367 -18.38 -4.75 5.26
N PRO A 368 -19.70 -4.93 5.44
CA PRO A 368 -20.41 -6.07 4.89
C PRO A 368 -20.31 -6.16 3.36
N MET A 369 -20.01 -7.34 2.84
CA MET A 369 -19.95 -7.57 1.39
C MET A 369 -21.33 -7.86 0.81
N THR A 370 -21.66 -7.28 -0.35
CA THR A 370 -22.90 -7.57 -1.08
C THR A 370 -22.82 -8.90 -1.83
N ARG A 371 -23.98 -9.50 -2.14
CA ARG A 371 -24.05 -10.75 -2.91
C ARG A 371 -23.49 -10.60 -4.34
N ALA A 372 -23.61 -9.43 -4.96
CA ALA A 372 -23.01 -9.14 -6.26
C ALA A 372 -21.48 -9.09 -6.19
N GLU A 373 -20.91 -8.36 -5.22
CA GLU A 373 -19.46 -8.30 -4.98
C GLU A 373 -18.88 -9.70 -4.70
N TYR A 374 -19.57 -10.50 -3.88
CA TYR A 374 -19.17 -11.89 -3.60
C TYR A 374 -19.15 -12.76 -4.87
N ALA A 375 -20.18 -12.67 -5.72
CA ALA A 375 -20.24 -13.42 -6.97
C ALA A 375 -19.12 -13.01 -7.95
N ALA A 376 -18.78 -11.73 -8.03
CA ALA A 376 -17.66 -11.23 -8.82
C ALA A 376 -16.33 -11.84 -8.37
N LEU A 377 -16.05 -11.77 -7.06
CA LEU A 377 -14.85 -12.35 -6.47
C LEU A 377 -14.71 -13.85 -6.76
N VAL A 378 -15.78 -14.63 -6.54
CA VAL A 378 -15.77 -16.08 -6.78
C VAL A 378 -15.57 -16.41 -8.27
N ALA A 379 -16.17 -15.63 -9.17
CA ALA A 379 -16.04 -15.83 -10.62
C ALA A 379 -14.58 -15.72 -11.06
N VAL A 380 -13.87 -14.70 -10.56
CA VAL A 380 -12.46 -14.45 -10.89
C VAL A 380 -11.55 -15.45 -10.18
N ALA A 381 -11.76 -15.68 -8.88
CA ALA A 381 -10.94 -16.56 -8.06
C ALA A 381 -10.95 -18.00 -8.56
N PHE A 382 -12.14 -18.56 -8.85
CA PHE A 382 -12.29 -19.98 -9.11
C PHE A 382 -12.58 -20.33 -10.58
N LYS A 383 -12.87 -19.34 -11.43
CA LYS A 383 -13.27 -19.51 -12.84
C LYS A 383 -14.21 -20.71 -13.05
N PRO A 384 -15.38 -20.74 -12.36
CA PRO A 384 -16.21 -21.94 -12.30
C PRO A 384 -16.70 -22.41 -13.66
N THR A 385 -16.62 -23.72 -13.91
CA THR A 385 -17.25 -24.36 -15.06
C THR A 385 -18.73 -24.60 -14.82
N ALA A 386 -19.55 -24.52 -15.88
CA ALA A 386 -20.99 -24.66 -15.75
C ALA A 386 -21.39 -26.12 -15.38
N LYS A 387 -22.06 -26.29 -14.24
CA LYS A 387 -22.63 -27.55 -13.74
C LYS A 387 -24.15 -27.63 -13.91
N ARG A 388 -24.81 -26.48 -14.12
CA ARG A 388 -26.27 -26.37 -14.31
C ARG A 388 -26.62 -25.25 -15.31
N PRO A 389 -27.86 -25.20 -15.83
CA PRO A 389 -28.33 -24.12 -16.70
C PRO A 389 -28.22 -22.74 -16.04
N ALA A 390 -28.14 -21.71 -16.89
CA ALA A 390 -28.18 -20.30 -16.47
C ALA A 390 -29.50 -19.99 -15.76
N PRO A 391 -29.50 -19.56 -14.48
CA PRO A 391 -30.71 -19.14 -13.80
C PRO A 391 -31.21 -17.80 -14.34
N ASP A 392 -32.52 -17.65 -14.49
CA ASP A 392 -33.16 -16.40 -14.90
C ASP A 392 -33.65 -15.61 -13.67
N PHE A 393 -32.79 -14.69 -13.20
CA PHE A 393 -33.07 -13.83 -12.04
C PHE A 393 -33.82 -12.57 -12.45
N VAL A 394 -35.02 -12.38 -11.90
CA VAL A 394 -35.92 -11.30 -12.31
C VAL A 394 -35.47 -9.90 -11.87
N ASP A 395 -34.56 -9.83 -10.90
CA ASP A 395 -34.02 -8.60 -10.31
C ASP A 395 -32.57 -8.31 -10.73
N VAL A 396 -32.06 -9.01 -11.74
CA VAL A 396 -30.72 -8.78 -12.29
C VAL A 396 -30.83 -8.50 -13.79
N SER A 397 -30.76 -7.22 -14.15
CA SER A 397 -30.72 -6.79 -15.55
C SER A 397 -29.49 -7.36 -16.28
N GLN A 398 -29.59 -7.64 -17.58
CA GLN A 398 -28.46 -8.05 -18.41
C GLN A 398 -27.34 -6.98 -18.45
N ASP A 399 -27.72 -5.71 -18.30
CA ASP A 399 -26.79 -4.58 -18.26
C ASP A 399 -26.21 -4.34 -16.85
N PHE A 400 -26.61 -5.15 -15.85
CA PHE A 400 -26.06 -5.04 -14.50
C PHE A 400 -24.59 -5.47 -14.50
N TRP A 401 -23.72 -4.68 -13.87
CA TRP A 401 -22.26 -4.88 -13.91
C TRP A 401 -21.82 -6.30 -13.50
N ALA A 402 -22.50 -6.91 -12.52
CA ALA A 402 -22.20 -8.26 -12.04
C ALA A 402 -22.99 -9.36 -12.74
N TYR A 403 -23.79 -9.06 -13.77
CA TYR A 403 -24.67 -10.04 -14.42
C TYR A 403 -23.91 -11.31 -14.83
N ASN A 404 -22.79 -11.16 -15.56
CA ASN A 404 -21.98 -12.28 -16.02
C ASN A 404 -21.36 -13.08 -14.85
N ALA A 405 -20.86 -12.40 -13.83
CA ALA A 405 -20.28 -13.05 -12.66
C ALA A 405 -21.34 -13.86 -11.89
N ILE A 406 -22.53 -13.30 -11.71
CA ILE A 406 -23.69 -13.97 -11.09
C ILE A 406 -24.07 -15.20 -11.92
N GLN A 407 -24.14 -15.09 -13.25
CA GLN A 407 -24.46 -16.21 -14.13
C GLN A 407 -23.41 -17.33 -14.05
N ILE A 408 -22.11 -17.01 -14.15
CA ILE A 408 -21.02 -17.99 -14.11
C ILE A 408 -20.99 -18.71 -12.76
N THR A 409 -21.01 -17.98 -11.66
CA THR A 409 -20.95 -18.56 -10.31
C THR A 409 -22.21 -19.34 -9.95
N ALA A 410 -23.37 -18.87 -10.42
CA ALA A 410 -24.61 -19.62 -10.22
C ALA A 410 -24.59 -20.92 -11.01
N ARG A 411 -24.18 -20.90 -12.28
CA ARG A 411 -24.02 -22.13 -13.09
C ARG A 411 -22.96 -23.07 -12.53
N GLY A 412 -21.91 -22.53 -11.93
CA GLY A 412 -20.84 -23.29 -11.27
C GLY A 412 -21.21 -23.89 -9.92
N GLY A 413 -22.39 -23.55 -9.38
CA GLY A 413 -22.90 -24.09 -8.12
C GLY A 413 -22.40 -23.40 -6.85
N PHE A 414 -21.74 -22.24 -6.98
CA PHE A 414 -21.29 -21.44 -5.84
C PHE A 414 -22.47 -20.66 -5.23
N VAL A 415 -23.12 -19.81 -6.02
CA VAL A 415 -24.23 -18.98 -5.54
C VAL A 415 -25.57 -19.50 -6.03
N SER A 416 -26.65 -19.21 -5.30
CA SER A 416 -28.03 -19.47 -5.74
C SER A 416 -28.92 -18.29 -5.39
N GLY A 417 -30.03 -18.12 -6.12
CA GLY A 417 -31.08 -17.16 -5.80
C GLY A 417 -32.09 -17.71 -4.79
N PHE A 418 -33.18 -16.98 -4.62
CA PHE A 418 -34.28 -17.30 -3.72
C PHE A 418 -35.44 -17.95 -4.48
N ASN A 419 -36.39 -18.52 -3.73
CA ASN A 419 -37.55 -19.22 -4.30
C ASN A 419 -38.45 -18.32 -5.17
N ASP A 420 -38.40 -17.00 -4.95
CA ASP A 420 -39.13 -15.98 -5.71
C ASP A 420 -38.43 -15.59 -7.03
N ARG A 421 -37.41 -16.36 -7.45
CA ARG A 421 -36.55 -16.11 -8.62
C ARG A 421 -35.71 -14.84 -8.54
N THR A 422 -35.52 -14.27 -7.35
CA THR A 422 -34.59 -13.13 -7.15
C THR A 422 -33.19 -13.60 -6.80
N PHE A 423 -32.18 -12.81 -7.14
CA PHE A 423 -30.80 -12.98 -6.67
C PHE A 423 -30.48 -12.06 -5.49
N ARG A 424 -31.11 -10.88 -5.42
CA ARG A 424 -30.90 -9.80 -4.45
C ARG A 424 -29.47 -9.28 -4.44
N PRO A 425 -28.98 -8.70 -5.56
CA PRO A 425 -27.56 -8.36 -5.74
C PRO A 425 -27.02 -7.36 -4.72
N HIS A 426 -27.86 -6.44 -4.24
CA HIS A 426 -27.48 -5.41 -3.27
C HIS A 426 -27.63 -5.84 -1.80
N GLN A 427 -28.18 -7.04 -1.55
CA GLN A 427 -28.27 -7.56 -0.19
C GLN A 427 -26.90 -8.06 0.27
N ASN A 428 -26.51 -7.79 1.52
CA ASN A 428 -25.28 -8.31 2.09
C ASN A 428 -25.31 -9.84 2.20
N VAL A 429 -24.21 -10.49 1.82
CA VAL A 429 -24.07 -11.95 1.93
C VAL A 429 -23.90 -12.35 3.39
N GLN A 430 -24.61 -13.38 3.83
CA GLN A 430 -24.45 -13.90 5.19
C GLN A 430 -23.19 -14.76 5.31
N ARG A 431 -22.56 -14.75 6.48
CA ARG A 431 -21.36 -15.55 6.76
C ARG A 431 -21.54 -17.04 6.46
N LEU A 432 -22.67 -17.62 6.89
CA LEU A 432 -23.00 -19.01 6.58
C LEU A 432 -23.16 -19.27 5.06
N GLN A 433 -23.67 -18.30 4.30
CA GLN A 433 -23.85 -18.45 2.86
C GLN A 433 -22.51 -18.50 2.12
N VAL A 434 -21.50 -17.76 2.59
CA VAL A 434 -20.14 -17.81 2.03
C VAL A 434 -19.53 -19.20 2.21
N ILE A 435 -19.64 -19.75 3.42
CA ILE A 435 -19.11 -21.08 3.77
C ILE A 435 -19.77 -22.17 2.90
N VAL A 436 -21.10 -22.18 2.86
CA VAL A 436 -21.87 -23.15 2.06
C VAL A 436 -21.55 -23.01 0.57
N SER A 437 -21.42 -21.79 0.07
CA SER A 437 -21.09 -21.50 -1.33
C SER A 437 -19.72 -22.05 -1.73
N LEU A 438 -18.68 -21.80 -0.92
CA LEU A 438 -17.32 -22.29 -1.21
C LEU A 438 -17.26 -23.82 -1.22
N VAL A 439 -17.85 -24.48 -0.22
CA VAL A 439 -17.84 -25.95 -0.12
C VAL A 439 -18.59 -26.59 -1.28
N ASN A 440 -19.79 -26.10 -1.59
CA ASN A 440 -20.61 -26.66 -2.67
C ASN A 440 -20.01 -26.36 -4.05
N GLY A 441 -19.54 -25.12 -4.27
CA GLY A 441 -18.95 -24.69 -5.52
C GLY A 441 -17.68 -25.47 -5.88
N LEU A 442 -16.83 -25.71 -4.88
CA LEU A 442 -15.61 -26.51 -5.04
C LEU A 442 -15.85 -28.02 -5.01
N GLY A 443 -17.02 -28.47 -4.56
CA GLY A 443 -17.33 -29.90 -4.44
C GLY A 443 -16.43 -30.60 -3.43
N LEU A 444 -16.12 -29.94 -2.30
CA LEU A 444 -15.21 -30.49 -1.30
C LEU A 444 -15.83 -31.74 -0.63
N PRO A 445 -15.03 -32.78 -0.36
CA PRO A 445 -15.51 -33.98 0.33
C PRO A 445 -16.06 -33.64 1.72
N GLN A 446 -17.23 -34.19 2.07
CA GLN A 446 -17.90 -33.89 3.33
C GLN A 446 -17.10 -34.41 4.54
N ALA A 447 -17.00 -33.59 5.58
CA ALA A 447 -16.41 -33.98 6.86
C ALA A 447 -17.47 -34.45 7.90
N ASP A 448 -16.97 -35.03 9.00
CA ASP A 448 -17.78 -35.38 10.17
C ASP A 448 -18.21 -34.10 10.92
N ASN A 449 -19.42 -34.10 11.47
CA ASN A 449 -19.94 -32.97 12.25
C ASN A 449 -19.25 -32.82 13.61
N ASN A 450 -18.49 -33.82 14.08
CA ASN A 450 -17.76 -33.74 15.35
C ASN A 450 -16.82 -32.52 15.43
N VAL A 451 -16.26 -32.08 14.30
CA VAL A 451 -15.38 -30.88 14.24
C VAL A 451 -16.12 -29.58 14.60
N LEU A 452 -17.45 -29.58 14.64
CA LEU A 452 -18.25 -28.41 15.05
C LEU A 452 -18.24 -28.19 16.56
N GLU A 453 -17.69 -29.12 17.36
CA GLU A 453 -17.54 -28.98 18.81
C GLU A 453 -16.68 -27.77 19.21
N VAL A 454 -15.80 -27.32 18.32
CA VAL A 454 -15.00 -26.10 18.50
C VAL A 454 -15.86 -24.83 18.62
N TYR A 455 -17.09 -24.83 18.09
CA TYR A 455 -17.94 -23.65 18.09
C TYR A 455 -18.94 -23.62 19.26
N GLY A 456 -18.83 -22.61 20.12
CA GLY A 456 -19.76 -22.39 21.24
C GLY A 456 -21.19 -22.09 20.78
N ASP A 457 -21.34 -21.53 19.57
CA ASP A 457 -22.63 -21.20 18.98
C ASP A 457 -23.11 -22.20 17.91
N ARG A 458 -22.55 -23.42 17.89
CA ARG A 458 -22.90 -24.47 16.90
C ARG A 458 -24.39 -24.78 16.77
N HIS A 459 -25.17 -24.60 17.83
CA HIS A 459 -26.63 -24.77 17.83
C HIS A 459 -27.37 -23.76 16.93
N ARG A 460 -26.70 -22.67 16.52
CA ARG A 460 -27.22 -21.67 15.57
C ARG A 460 -26.95 -22.05 14.12
N ILE A 461 -26.23 -23.14 13.85
CA ILE A 461 -25.98 -23.67 12.51
C ILE A 461 -27.19 -24.49 12.09
N PRO A 462 -27.95 -24.09 11.06
CA PRO A 462 -29.08 -24.87 10.55
C PRO A 462 -28.62 -26.23 10.03
N ASP A 463 -29.46 -27.27 10.19
CA ASP A 463 -29.14 -28.65 9.81
C ASP A 463 -28.59 -28.79 8.38
N TYR A 464 -29.19 -28.07 7.42
CA TYR A 464 -28.77 -28.12 6.02
C TYR A 464 -27.34 -27.63 5.79
N ALA A 465 -26.79 -26.81 6.69
CA ALA A 465 -25.47 -26.21 6.57
C ALA A 465 -24.42 -26.91 7.43
N GLN A 466 -24.80 -27.78 8.37
CA GLN A 466 -23.87 -28.42 9.30
C GLN A 466 -22.72 -29.15 8.58
N LYS A 467 -23.04 -29.92 7.53
CA LYS A 467 -22.01 -30.64 6.76
C LYS A 467 -21.06 -29.70 6.02
N ALA A 468 -21.59 -28.60 5.48
CA ALA A 468 -20.76 -27.62 4.79
C ALA A 468 -19.84 -26.88 5.77
N VAL A 469 -20.37 -26.45 6.92
CA VAL A 469 -19.56 -25.82 7.96
C VAL A 469 -18.49 -26.78 8.46
N ALA A 470 -18.85 -28.02 8.79
CA ALA A 470 -17.90 -29.03 9.24
C ALA A 470 -16.77 -29.25 8.22
N THR A 471 -17.13 -29.33 6.94
CA THR A 471 -16.15 -29.48 5.85
C THR A 471 -15.21 -28.29 5.75
N ALA A 472 -15.76 -27.08 5.79
CA ALA A 472 -14.97 -25.86 5.73
C ALA A 472 -14.04 -25.71 6.94
N THR A 473 -14.51 -26.05 8.14
CA THR A 473 -13.71 -26.08 9.37
C THR A 473 -12.57 -27.10 9.25
N HIS A 474 -12.88 -28.34 8.87
CA HIS A 474 -11.87 -29.39 8.69
C HIS A 474 -10.82 -29.04 7.62
N LYS A 475 -11.23 -28.34 6.56
CA LYS A 475 -10.32 -27.86 5.50
C LYS A 475 -9.63 -26.53 5.83
N ARG A 476 -9.79 -26.01 7.05
CA ARG A 476 -9.22 -24.73 7.51
C ARG A 476 -9.64 -23.52 6.65
N ILE A 477 -10.81 -23.62 6.02
CA ILE A 477 -11.42 -22.54 5.22
C ILE A 477 -12.04 -21.49 6.12
N VAL A 478 -12.64 -21.90 7.25
CA VAL A 478 -13.23 -20.97 8.21
C VAL A 478 -12.11 -20.25 8.96
N VAL A 479 -12.11 -18.92 8.88
CA VAL A 479 -11.21 -18.05 9.65
C VAL A 479 -12.06 -17.20 10.59
N ASN A 480 -11.81 -17.33 11.89
CA ASN A 480 -12.55 -16.68 12.96
C ASN A 480 -11.61 -15.75 13.74
N TYR A 481 -11.92 -14.45 13.74
CA TYR A 481 -11.21 -13.43 14.51
C TYR A 481 -12.21 -12.51 15.21
N PRO A 482 -11.90 -12.04 16.43
CA PRO A 482 -10.77 -12.42 17.26
C PRO A 482 -10.98 -13.74 18.03
N ASP A 483 -12.20 -14.27 18.05
CA ASP A 483 -12.55 -15.48 18.81
C ASP A 483 -12.66 -16.70 17.88
N PRO A 484 -11.71 -17.65 17.91
CA PRO A 484 -11.73 -18.83 17.06
C PRO A 484 -12.94 -19.76 17.32
N THR A 485 -13.55 -19.67 18.50
CA THR A 485 -14.66 -20.53 18.95
C THR A 485 -16.05 -19.98 18.62
N LEU A 486 -16.14 -18.81 17.97
CA LEU A 486 -17.40 -18.16 17.64
C LEU A 486 -17.62 -18.08 16.11
N LEU A 487 -18.57 -18.84 15.59
CA LEU A 487 -18.86 -18.84 14.15
C LEU A 487 -19.72 -17.64 13.71
N ALA A 488 -20.71 -17.27 14.52
CA ALA A 488 -21.72 -16.24 14.23
C ALA A 488 -22.40 -16.40 12.84
N PRO A 489 -23.10 -17.52 12.56
CA PRO A 489 -23.49 -17.90 11.20
C PRO A 489 -24.50 -16.96 10.51
N SER A 490 -25.37 -16.29 11.28
CA SER A 490 -26.52 -15.54 10.72
C SER A 490 -26.24 -14.06 10.39
N ARG A 491 -25.08 -13.51 10.77
CA ARG A 491 -24.76 -12.11 10.47
C ARG A 491 -24.20 -11.95 9.04
N PRO A 492 -24.25 -10.72 8.48
CA PRO A 492 -23.50 -10.39 7.27
C PRO A 492 -22.00 -10.70 7.42
N ALA A 493 -21.39 -11.23 6.36
CA ALA A 493 -19.95 -11.40 6.28
C ALA A 493 -19.29 -10.07 5.92
N THR A 494 -18.22 -9.73 6.62
CA THR A 494 -17.41 -8.57 6.24
C THR A 494 -16.53 -8.90 5.04
N CYS A 495 -16.04 -7.90 4.33
CA CYS A 495 -15.10 -8.11 3.24
C CYS A 495 -13.89 -8.94 3.72
N ALA A 496 -13.26 -8.54 4.84
CA ALA A 496 -12.11 -9.24 5.43
C ALA A 496 -12.33 -10.75 5.60
N GLU A 497 -13.49 -11.12 6.12
CA GLU A 497 -13.85 -12.50 6.32
C GLU A 497 -14.01 -13.27 5.02
N VAL A 498 -14.62 -12.65 4.02
CA VAL A 498 -14.75 -13.25 2.69
C VAL A 498 -13.38 -13.43 2.05
N ALA A 499 -12.50 -12.43 2.11
CA ALA A 499 -11.15 -12.53 1.57
C ALA A 499 -10.36 -13.67 2.24
N ALA A 500 -10.39 -13.74 3.57
CA ALA A 500 -9.74 -14.81 4.32
C ALA A 500 -10.28 -16.20 3.92
N MET A 501 -11.60 -16.38 3.86
CA MET A 501 -12.21 -17.66 3.48
C MET A 501 -11.96 -18.04 2.02
N VAL A 502 -11.97 -17.07 1.09
CA VAL A 502 -11.65 -17.32 -0.33
C VAL A 502 -10.20 -17.71 -0.50
N TYR A 503 -9.28 -17.01 0.18
CA TYR A 503 -7.87 -17.37 0.18
C TYR A 503 -7.64 -18.78 0.71
N GLN A 504 -8.20 -19.10 1.89
CA GLN A 504 -8.06 -20.44 2.46
C GLN A 504 -8.71 -21.51 1.59
N ALA A 505 -9.80 -21.20 0.88
CA ALA A 505 -10.38 -22.12 -0.08
C ALA A 505 -9.45 -22.38 -1.29
N LEU A 506 -8.66 -21.38 -1.73
CA LEU A 506 -7.61 -21.57 -2.74
C LEU A 506 -6.47 -22.45 -2.21
N VAL A 507 -6.09 -22.30 -0.95
CA VAL A 507 -5.10 -23.16 -0.27
C VAL A 507 -5.63 -24.60 -0.20
N ALA A 508 -6.88 -24.80 0.22
CA ALA A 508 -7.51 -26.11 0.37
C ALA A 508 -7.56 -26.93 -0.93
N ILE A 509 -7.50 -26.26 -2.08
CA ILE A 509 -7.46 -26.89 -3.42
C ILE A 509 -6.08 -26.84 -4.08
N GLY A 510 -5.04 -26.44 -3.34
CA GLY A 510 -3.64 -26.44 -3.79
C GLY A 510 -3.30 -25.38 -4.84
N ARG A 511 -4.07 -24.29 -4.93
CA ARG A 511 -3.84 -23.21 -5.91
C ARG A 511 -2.96 -22.07 -5.39
N THR A 512 -2.69 -22.03 -4.10
CA THR A 512 -1.79 -21.05 -3.47
C THR A 512 -1.21 -21.66 -2.18
N PRO A 513 0.02 -21.31 -1.76
CA PRO A 513 0.56 -21.77 -0.48
C PRO A 513 -0.27 -21.24 0.70
N ALA A 514 -0.20 -21.91 1.85
CA ALA A 514 -0.75 -21.36 3.09
C ALA A 514 0.06 -20.12 3.52
N ILE A 515 -0.60 -19.15 4.17
CA ILE A 515 0.10 -18.03 4.82
C ILE A 515 0.50 -18.47 6.22
N GLU A 516 1.81 -18.56 6.46
CA GLU A 516 2.35 -18.72 7.81
C GLU A 516 2.40 -17.34 8.47
N SER A 517 1.46 -17.08 9.36
CA SER A 517 1.37 -15.85 10.16
C SER A 517 1.38 -16.20 11.64
N VAL A 518 2.02 -15.38 12.47
CA VAL A 518 2.03 -15.49 13.95
C VAL A 518 0.61 -15.51 14.57
N ASN A 519 -0.41 -15.07 13.82
CA ASN A 519 -1.81 -15.09 14.23
C ASN A 519 -2.62 -16.23 13.58
N SER A 520 -2.10 -16.92 12.56
CA SER A 520 -2.86 -17.91 11.78
C SER A 520 -3.32 -19.12 12.62
N GLU A 521 -2.52 -19.53 13.59
CA GLU A 521 -2.88 -20.58 14.57
C GLU A 521 -4.00 -20.11 15.52
N GLN A 522 -3.98 -18.84 15.93
CA GLN A 522 -5.04 -18.24 16.78
C GLN A 522 -6.35 -17.96 16.02
N LEU A 523 -6.29 -17.84 14.69
CA LEU A 523 -7.39 -17.48 13.80
C LEU A 523 -8.22 -18.66 13.29
N VAL A 524 -7.62 -19.85 13.23
CA VAL A 524 -8.23 -21.05 12.63
C VAL A 524 -8.72 -22.03 13.70
N GLY A 525 -8.27 -21.86 14.95
CA GLY A 525 -8.55 -22.78 16.05
C GLY A 525 -7.78 -24.09 15.87
N ASP A 526 -7.10 -24.55 16.93
CA ASP A 526 -6.50 -25.88 16.94
C ASP A 526 -7.63 -26.93 16.89
N LEU A 527 -7.65 -27.73 15.83
CA LEU A 527 -8.60 -28.84 15.61
C LEU A 527 -8.01 -30.17 16.04
#